data_AF-X1VUU9-F1
#
_entry.id   AF-X1VUU9-F1
#
_cell.length_a   1.000
_cell.length_b   1.000
_cell.length_c   1.000
_cell.angle_alpha   90.00
_cell.angle_beta   90.00
_cell.angle_gamma   90.00
#
_symmetry.space_group_name_H-M   'P 1'
#
loop_
_entity.id
_entity.type
_entity.pdbx_description
1 polymer ?
#
loop_
_entity_poly.entity_id
_entity_poly.type
_entity_poly.pdbx_seq_one_letter_code
_entity_poly.pdbx_strand_id
1 'polypeptide(L)'
;LLTVKETVEFGPQHERMTVDKYRRKVEEFIRELVKSNPVLQKISQGVNVTNEEIDELANILKEHYPHVTEYILREVYDNRSAKFIQFIKHILGIEEIATFTETVSIAFGDFLRKHNNYGEKQIQFILTLKTFVLQRGAIKKKDLISAPFTQLHPEGIRGVFKPKEIEEIIELTQEIAS
;
A
#
# COMPACT_ATOMS: atom_id res chain seq x y z
N LEU A 1 -9.54 -14.65 3.45
CA LEU A 1 -8.67 -14.53 2.27
C LEU A 1 -8.53 -13.06 1.94
N LEU A 2 -7.33 -12.52 2.07
CA LEU A 2 -6.98 -11.17 1.62
C LEU A 2 -7.07 -11.17 0.10
N THR A 3 -7.88 -10.28 -0.48
CA THR A 3 -8.02 -10.21 -1.94
C THR A 3 -6.80 -9.48 -2.50
N VAL A 4 -5.65 -10.15 -2.53
CA VAL A 4 -4.55 -9.74 -3.41
C VAL A 4 -5.14 -9.81 -4.82
N LYS A 5 -5.09 -8.70 -5.57
CA LYS A 5 -5.56 -8.72 -6.94
C LYS A 5 -4.78 -9.78 -7.70
N GLU A 6 -5.47 -10.80 -8.21
CA GLU A 6 -4.81 -11.87 -8.97
C GLU A 6 -4.35 -11.37 -10.34
N THR A 7 -5.03 -10.34 -10.87
CA THR A 7 -4.77 -9.75 -12.17
C THR A 7 -4.69 -8.23 -12.10
N VAL A 8 -3.89 -7.65 -13.00
CA VAL A 8 -3.77 -6.21 -13.21
C VAL A 8 -4.16 -5.88 -14.64
N GLU A 9 -4.87 -4.76 -14.81
CA GLU A 9 -5.22 -4.19 -16.11
C GLU A 9 -4.23 -3.06 -16.43
N PHE A 10 -3.74 -3.01 -17.67
CA PHE A 10 -2.72 -2.04 -18.09
C PHE A 10 -2.81 -1.72 -19.58
N GLY A 11 -2.12 -0.65 -19.98
CA GLY A 11 -2.00 -0.26 -21.37
C GLY A 11 -3.30 0.32 -21.98
N PRO A 12 -3.19 0.93 -23.17
CA PRO A 12 -4.33 1.58 -23.83
C PRO A 12 -5.41 0.57 -24.28
N GLN A 13 -5.02 -0.70 -24.50
CA GLN A 13 -5.93 -1.77 -24.92
C GLN A 13 -6.56 -2.54 -23.75
N HIS A 14 -6.39 -2.06 -22.51
CA HIS A 14 -6.98 -2.68 -21.31
C HIS A 14 -6.55 -4.15 -21.18
N GLU A 15 -5.27 -4.41 -21.47
CA GLU A 15 -4.69 -5.74 -21.39
C GLU A 15 -4.72 -6.23 -19.94
N ARG A 16 -4.83 -7.54 -19.74
CA ARG A 16 -4.84 -8.14 -18.40
C ARG A 16 -3.82 -9.26 -18.29
N MET A 17 -3.12 -9.29 -17.17
CA MET A 17 -2.26 -10.40 -16.81
C MET A 17 -2.20 -10.61 -15.30
N THR A 18 -1.63 -11.73 -14.85
CA THR A 18 -1.42 -11.93 -13.43
C THR A 18 -0.46 -10.89 -12.87
N VAL A 19 -0.67 -10.46 -11.62
CA VAL A 19 0.21 -9.46 -10.97
C VAL A 19 1.67 -9.90 -11.01
N ASP A 20 1.96 -11.17 -10.72
CA ASP A 20 3.31 -11.74 -10.80
C ASP A 20 3.93 -11.59 -12.19
N LYS A 21 3.17 -11.95 -13.25
CA LYS A 21 3.66 -11.87 -14.62
C LYS A 21 3.93 -10.43 -15.04
N TYR A 22 3.06 -9.50 -14.62
CA TYR A 22 3.26 -8.08 -14.90
C TYR A 22 4.49 -7.55 -14.19
N ARG A 23 4.63 -7.86 -12.89
CA ARG A 23 5.77 -7.45 -12.07
C ARG A 23 7.09 -7.87 -12.72
N ARG A 24 7.22 -9.14 -13.11
CA ARG A 24 8.43 -9.63 -13.79
C ARG A 24 8.73 -8.88 -15.09
N LYS A 25 7.71 -8.61 -15.91
CA LYS A 25 7.88 -7.81 -17.14
C LYS A 25 8.35 -6.39 -16.87
N VAL A 26 7.82 -5.75 -15.84
CA VAL A 26 8.24 -4.40 -15.42
C VAL A 26 9.70 -4.42 -14.95
N GLU A 27 10.05 -5.38 -14.10
CA GLU A 27 11.43 -5.52 -13.60
C GLU A 27 12.42 -5.78 -14.74
N GLU A 28 12.10 -6.70 -15.65
CA GLU A 28 12.91 -6.97 -16.84
C GLU A 28 13.07 -5.72 -17.71
N PHE A 29 11.98 -5.01 -17.98
CA PHE A 29 12.00 -3.79 -18.79
C PHE A 29 12.89 -2.70 -18.16
N ILE A 30 12.74 -2.44 -16.86
CA ILE A 30 13.54 -1.42 -16.17
C ILE A 30 15.02 -1.83 -16.10
N ARG A 31 15.32 -3.13 -15.87
CA ARG A 31 16.70 -3.64 -15.85
C ARG A 31 17.40 -3.55 -17.20
N GLU A 32 16.66 -3.69 -18.30
CA GLU A 32 17.22 -3.45 -19.64
C GLU A 32 17.36 -1.95 -19.91
N LEU A 33 16.36 -1.15 -19.57
CA LEU A 33 16.36 0.29 -19.84
C LEU A 33 17.46 1.04 -19.08
N VAL A 34 17.85 0.59 -17.88
CA VAL A 34 18.95 1.21 -17.11
C VAL A 34 20.30 1.16 -17.85
N LYS A 35 20.48 0.26 -18.82
CA LYS A 35 21.72 0.17 -19.61
C LYS A 35 21.92 1.37 -20.54
N SER A 36 20.84 2.08 -20.91
CA SER A 36 20.88 3.17 -21.89
C SER A 36 20.19 4.45 -21.45
N ASN A 37 19.29 4.41 -20.44
CA ASN A 37 18.58 5.59 -19.98
C ASN A 37 19.38 6.33 -18.87
N PRO A 38 19.76 7.60 -19.09
CA PRO A 38 20.62 8.33 -18.15
C PRO A 38 19.94 8.64 -16.81
N VAL A 39 18.61 8.81 -16.78
CA VAL A 39 17.86 9.07 -15.53
C VAL A 39 17.89 7.83 -14.63
N LEU A 40 17.65 6.64 -15.18
CA LEU A 40 17.76 5.39 -14.43
C LEU A 40 19.19 5.12 -13.95
N GLN A 41 20.21 5.49 -14.73
CA GLN A 41 21.62 5.38 -14.31
C GLN A 41 21.95 6.31 -13.15
N LYS A 42 21.43 7.56 -13.16
CA LYS A 42 21.55 8.46 -12.01
C LYS A 42 20.93 7.85 -10.76
N ILE A 43 19.69 7.34 -10.87
CA ILE A 43 18.99 6.71 -9.76
C ILE A 43 19.80 5.52 -9.21
N SER A 44 20.31 4.64 -10.08
CA SER A 44 21.09 3.46 -9.66
C SER A 44 22.42 3.81 -8.98
N GLN A 45 22.96 4.98 -9.26
CA GLN A 45 24.19 5.50 -8.63
C GLN A 45 23.91 6.36 -7.38
N GLY A 46 22.64 6.51 -6.97
CA GLY A 46 22.25 7.36 -5.84
C GLY A 46 22.38 8.86 -6.13
N VAL A 47 22.45 9.25 -7.41
CA VAL A 47 22.50 10.66 -7.84
C VAL A 47 21.09 11.23 -7.87
N ASN A 48 20.93 12.46 -7.38
CA ASN A 48 19.66 13.16 -7.41
C ASN A 48 19.19 13.40 -8.86
N VAL A 49 17.89 13.25 -9.08
CA VAL A 49 17.19 13.54 -10.35
C VAL A 49 16.23 14.69 -10.15
N THR A 50 16.02 15.51 -11.19
CA THR A 50 15.06 16.62 -11.15
C THR A 50 13.63 16.14 -11.41
N ASN A 51 12.63 16.97 -11.12
CA ASN A 51 11.23 16.63 -11.40
C ASN A 51 10.98 16.42 -12.90
N GLU A 52 11.63 17.21 -13.76
CA GLU A 52 11.53 17.09 -15.22
C GLU A 52 12.08 15.74 -15.70
N GLU A 53 13.21 15.29 -15.13
CA GLU A 53 13.78 13.97 -15.43
C GLU A 53 12.87 12.82 -14.97
N ILE A 54 12.22 13.00 -13.82
CA ILE A 54 11.25 12.03 -13.28
C ILE A 54 10.04 11.93 -14.23
N ASP A 55 9.51 13.07 -14.69
CA ASP A 55 8.37 13.12 -15.60
C ASP A 55 8.71 12.52 -16.97
N GLU A 56 9.90 12.80 -17.50
CA GLU A 56 10.40 12.20 -18.74
C GLU A 56 10.48 10.67 -18.61
N LEU A 57 11.08 10.16 -17.53
CA LEU A 57 11.16 8.73 -17.27
C LEU A 57 9.77 8.10 -17.14
N ALA A 58 8.85 8.73 -16.42
CA ALA A 58 7.48 8.25 -16.27
C ALA A 58 6.75 8.16 -17.62
N ASN A 59 6.95 9.14 -18.51
CA ASN A 59 6.38 9.11 -19.85
C ASN A 59 6.98 7.98 -20.71
N ILE A 60 8.30 7.80 -20.70
CA ILE A 60 8.96 6.70 -21.41
C ILE A 60 8.38 5.36 -20.99
N LEU A 61 8.26 5.11 -19.67
CA LEU A 61 7.76 3.83 -19.17
C LEU A 61 6.27 3.61 -19.47
N LYS A 62 5.48 4.69 -19.54
CA LYS A 62 4.05 4.64 -19.88
C LYS A 62 3.82 4.35 -21.36
N GLU A 63 4.63 4.93 -22.24
CA GLU A 63 4.46 4.80 -23.69
C GLU A 63 4.93 3.44 -24.24
N HIS A 64 5.92 2.83 -23.60
CA HIS A 64 6.47 1.54 -24.02
C HIS A 64 5.82 0.38 -23.26
N TYR A 65 5.60 -0.75 -23.94
CA TYR A 65 5.16 -1.97 -23.28
C TYR A 65 6.15 -2.35 -22.15
N PRO A 66 5.70 -2.59 -20.90
CA PRO A 66 4.33 -2.96 -20.50
C PRO A 66 3.45 -1.80 -19.95
N HIS A 67 3.66 -0.56 -20.40
CA HIS A 67 2.84 0.62 -20.07
C HIS A 67 2.78 0.92 -18.58
N VAL A 68 3.96 1.08 -17.96
CA VAL A 68 4.10 1.24 -16.52
C VAL A 68 3.65 2.63 -16.09
N THR A 69 2.85 2.69 -15.05
CA THR A 69 2.44 3.94 -14.39
C THR A 69 2.55 3.79 -12.88
N GLU A 70 2.67 4.90 -12.14
CA GLU A 70 2.66 4.87 -10.67
C GLU A 70 1.41 4.15 -10.14
N TYR A 71 0.25 4.39 -10.75
CA TYR A 71 -1.00 3.71 -10.39
C TYR A 71 -0.88 2.18 -10.50
N ILE A 72 -0.34 1.68 -11.60
CA ILE A 72 -0.17 0.23 -11.79
C ILE A 72 0.87 -0.33 -10.82
N LEU A 73 1.95 0.40 -10.55
CA LEU A 73 2.98 -0.02 -9.59
C LEU A 73 2.40 -0.16 -8.18
N ARG A 74 1.55 0.77 -7.74
CA ARG A 74 0.83 0.66 -6.46
C ARG A 74 0.01 -0.61 -6.34
N GLU A 75 -0.68 -0.98 -7.41
CA GLU A 75 -1.47 -2.22 -7.45
C GLU A 75 -0.58 -3.47 -7.45
N VAL A 76 0.49 -3.45 -8.24
CA VAL A 76 1.39 -4.59 -8.44
C VAL A 76 2.23 -4.89 -7.20
N TYR A 77 2.65 -3.87 -6.47
CA TYR A 77 3.45 -4.01 -5.25
C TYR A 77 2.61 -3.96 -3.97
N ASP A 78 1.28 -3.94 -4.08
CA ASP A 78 0.36 -3.75 -2.94
C ASP A 78 0.83 -2.57 -2.07
N ASN A 79 1.06 -1.38 -2.62
CA ASN A 79 1.53 -0.23 -1.84
C ASN A 79 0.70 1.01 -2.19
N ARG A 80 0.25 1.78 -1.19
CA ARG A 80 -0.68 2.91 -1.38
C ARG A 80 -0.03 4.27 -1.45
N SER A 81 1.09 4.45 -0.75
CA SER A 81 1.67 5.77 -0.48
C SER A 81 2.96 6.02 -1.24
N ALA A 82 3.68 4.95 -1.62
CA ALA A 82 4.93 5.05 -2.36
C ALA A 82 4.72 5.86 -3.66
N LYS A 83 5.72 6.70 -3.92
CA LYS A 83 5.82 7.49 -5.14
C LYS A 83 6.56 6.71 -6.21
N PHE A 84 6.38 7.13 -7.46
CA PHE A 84 7.01 6.54 -8.64
C PHE A 84 8.49 6.23 -8.42
N ILE A 85 9.27 7.20 -7.93
CA ILE A 85 10.71 7.02 -7.73
C ILE A 85 11.05 5.98 -6.66
N GLN A 86 10.23 5.81 -5.63
CA GLN A 86 10.45 4.77 -4.63
C GLN A 86 10.25 3.37 -5.24
N PHE A 87 9.26 3.20 -6.13
CA PHE A 87 9.11 1.95 -6.88
C PHE A 87 10.31 1.68 -7.80
N ILE A 88 10.80 2.71 -8.50
CA ILE A 88 11.98 2.54 -9.36
C ILE A 88 13.20 2.13 -8.54
N LYS A 89 13.46 2.81 -7.42
CA LYS A 89 14.53 2.44 -6.49
C LYS A 89 14.36 1.02 -5.96
N HIS A 90 13.14 0.61 -5.64
CA HIS A 90 12.84 -0.74 -5.19
C HIS A 90 13.17 -1.79 -6.23
N ILE A 91 12.75 -1.58 -7.47
CA ILE A 91 13.01 -2.48 -8.61
C ILE A 91 14.51 -2.61 -8.88
N LEU A 92 15.26 -1.53 -8.66
CA LEU A 92 16.72 -1.49 -8.78
C LEU A 92 17.46 -2.02 -7.52
N GLY A 93 16.75 -2.42 -6.46
CA GLY A 93 17.33 -2.96 -5.24
C GLY A 93 17.98 -1.91 -4.32
N ILE A 94 17.57 -0.65 -4.42
CA ILE A 94 18.15 0.49 -3.69
C ILE A 94 17.36 0.83 -2.43
N GLU A 95 16.03 0.65 -2.48
CA GLU A 95 15.11 0.99 -1.39
C GLU A 95 14.10 -0.13 -1.20
N GLU A 96 13.86 -0.56 0.04
CA GLU A 96 12.76 -1.49 0.33
C GLU A 96 11.45 -0.71 0.47
N ILE A 97 10.38 -1.24 -0.14
CA ILE A 97 9.03 -0.72 0.07
C ILE A 97 8.21 -1.82 0.74
N ALA A 98 7.58 -1.48 1.86
CA ALA A 98 6.65 -2.40 2.51
C ALA A 98 5.35 -2.48 1.72
N THR A 99 4.75 -3.67 1.66
CA THR A 99 3.38 -3.81 1.19
C THR A 99 2.42 -3.13 2.17
N PHE A 100 1.20 -2.87 1.71
CA PHE A 100 0.09 -2.36 2.51
C PHE A 100 -0.28 -3.39 3.56
N THR A 101 -0.27 -4.68 3.19
CA THR A 101 -0.49 -5.78 4.13
C THR A 101 0.53 -5.80 5.27
N GLU A 102 1.82 -5.59 4.96
CA GLU A 102 2.88 -5.50 5.97
C GLU A 102 2.75 -4.24 6.81
N THR A 103 2.58 -3.07 6.18
CA THR A 103 2.36 -1.78 6.84
C THR A 103 1.22 -1.86 7.86
N VAL A 104 0.07 -2.37 7.44
CA VAL A 104 -1.09 -2.58 8.31
C VAL A 104 -0.77 -3.57 9.43
N SER A 105 -0.06 -4.66 9.12
CA SER A 105 0.27 -5.68 10.12
C SER A 105 1.21 -5.17 11.20
N ILE A 106 2.22 -4.39 10.82
CA ILE A 106 3.18 -3.76 11.72
C ILE A 106 2.45 -2.74 12.60
N ALA A 107 1.73 -1.79 11.98
CA ALA A 107 1.05 -0.72 12.70
C ALA A 107 0.06 -1.23 13.75
N PHE A 108 -0.78 -2.22 13.40
CA PHE A 108 -1.70 -2.84 14.36
C PHE A 108 -0.98 -3.67 15.44
N GLY A 109 0.16 -4.30 15.09
CA GLY A 109 0.99 -5.02 16.04
C GLY A 109 1.64 -4.10 17.08
N ASP A 110 2.18 -2.96 16.63
CA ASP A 110 2.75 -1.92 17.49
C ASP A 110 1.69 -1.28 18.38
N PHE A 111 0.50 -1.02 17.82
CA PHE A 111 -0.62 -0.51 18.58
C PHE A 111 -0.99 -1.45 19.75
N LEU A 112 -1.16 -2.75 19.48
CA LEU A 112 -1.45 -3.72 20.54
C LEU A 112 -0.32 -3.88 21.55
N ARG A 113 0.96 -3.76 21.14
CA ARG A 113 2.11 -3.76 22.07
C ARG A 113 2.08 -2.55 23.00
N LYS A 114 1.76 -1.37 22.47
CA LYS A 114 1.63 -0.13 23.25
C LYS A 114 0.46 -0.19 24.23
N HIS A 115 -0.64 -0.86 23.85
CA HIS A 115 -1.84 -1.06 24.67
C HIS A 115 -1.90 -2.46 25.29
N ASN A 116 -0.83 -2.85 26.01
CA ASN A 116 -0.72 -4.17 26.64
C ASN A 116 -1.72 -4.44 27.79
N ASN A 117 -2.58 -3.47 28.10
CA ASN A 117 -3.63 -3.53 29.12
C ASN A 117 -5.02 -3.84 28.54
N TYR A 118 -5.16 -3.99 27.22
CA TYR A 118 -6.45 -4.28 26.60
C TYR A 118 -6.99 -5.67 26.95
N GLY A 119 -8.29 -5.72 27.23
CA GLY A 119 -9.01 -6.97 27.46
C GLY A 119 -9.41 -7.66 26.15
N GLU A 120 -9.93 -8.88 26.27
CA GLU A 120 -10.29 -9.74 25.13
C GLU A 120 -11.17 -9.03 24.09
N LYS A 121 -12.24 -8.34 24.52
CA LYS A 121 -13.15 -7.63 23.61
C LYS A 121 -12.46 -6.51 22.83
N GLN A 122 -11.55 -5.77 23.47
CA GLN A 122 -10.79 -4.70 22.82
C GLN A 122 -9.82 -5.29 21.80
N ILE A 123 -9.09 -6.34 22.16
CA ILE A 123 -8.18 -7.05 21.24
C ILE A 123 -8.95 -7.57 20.02
N GLN A 124 -10.09 -8.25 20.22
CA GLN A 124 -10.93 -8.74 19.13
C GLN A 124 -11.42 -7.61 18.23
N PHE A 125 -11.78 -6.45 18.80
CA PHE A 125 -12.16 -5.28 18.02
C PHE A 125 -11.01 -4.78 17.14
N ILE A 126 -9.79 -4.67 17.69
CA ILE A 126 -8.60 -4.23 16.94
C ILE A 126 -8.23 -5.23 15.84
N LEU A 127 -8.34 -6.53 16.07
CA LEU A 127 -8.10 -7.56 15.04
C LEU A 127 -9.18 -7.54 13.94
N THR A 128 -10.43 -7.29 14.31
CA THR A 128 -11.54 -7.09 13.37
C THR A 128 -11.30 -5.85 12.52
N LEU A 129 -10.83 -4.77 13.16
CA LEU A 129 -10.47 -3.52 12.49
C LEU A 129 -9.32 -3.73 11.50
N LYS A 130 -8.25 -4.42 11.91
CA LYS A 130 -7.13 -4.79 11.03
C LYS A 130 -7.64 -5.52 9.78
N THR A 131 -8.49 -6.54 9.98
CA THR A 131 -9.07 -7.31 8.88
C THR A 131 -9.93 -6.43 7.96
N PHE A 132 -10.71 -5.53 8.55
CA PHE A 132 -11.54 -4.58 7.80
C PHE A 132 -10.69 -3.62 6.95
N VAL A 133 -9.61 -3.06 7.52
CA VAL A 133 -8.63 -2.23 6.79
C VAL A 133 -8.04 -2.98 5.61
N LEU A 134 -7.57 -4.21 5.83
CA LEU A 134 -6.94 -4.99 4.77
C LEU A 134 -7.90 -5.29 3.61
N GLN A 135 -9.19 -5.44 3.88
CA GLN A 135 -10.20 -5.73 2.86
C GLN A 135 -10.74 -4.48 2.15
N ARG A 136 -10.98 -3.40 2.88
CA ARG A 136 -11.64 -2.19 2.36
C ARG A 136 -10.65 -1.10 1.98
N GLY A 137 -9.46 -1.13 2.56
CA GLY A 137 -8.39 -0.17 2.32
C GLY A 137 -8.54 1.18 3.00
N ALA A 138 -9.76 1.57 3.37
CA ALA A 138 -10.05 2.81 4.07
C ALA A 138 -11.18 2.57 5.07
N ILE A 139 -11.20 3.38 6.13
CA ILE A 139 -12.25 3.37 7.16
C ILE A 139 -12.85 4.75 7.27
N LYS A 140 -14.18 4.79 7.40
CA LYS A 140 -14.93 5.97 7.81
C LYS A 140 -15.38 5.79 9.25
N LYS A 141 -15.50 6.88 10.02
CA LYS A 141 -15.97 6.83 11.42
C LYS A 141 -17.30 6.07 11.59
N LYS A 142 -18.21 6.16 10.61
CA LYS A 142 -19.49 5.45 10.59
C LYS A 142 -19.36 3.92 10.47
N ASP A 143 -18.25 3.43 9.92
CA ASP A 143 -18.02 1.99 9.76
C ASP A 143 -17.81 1.35 11.13
N LEU A 144 -17.14 2.06 12.05
CA LEU A 144 -16.82 1.61 13.42
C LEU A 144 -18.05 1.42 14.34
N ILE A 145 -19.22 1.87 13.89
CA ILE A 145 -20.52 1.71 14.57
C ILE A 145 -21.50 0.88 13.73
N SER A 146 -20.98 0.15 12.75
CA SER A 146 -21.73 -0.75 11.86
C SER A 146 -21.15 -2.17 11.94
N ALA A 147 -21.82 -3.14 11.32
CA ALA A 147 -21.22 -4.47 11.16
C ALA A 147 -19.89 -4.36 10.36
N PRO A 148 -18.84 -5.12 10.71
CA PRO A 148 -18.83 -6.24 11.67
C PRO A 148 -18.68 -5.82 13.14
N PHE A 149 -18.34 -4.56 13.44
CA PHE A 149 -18.04 -4.11 14.79
C PHE A 149 -19.23 -4.20 15.75
N THR A 150 -20.45 -3.98 15.25
CA THR A 150 -21.66 -4.13 16.07
C THR A 150 -21.97 -5.57 16.49
N GLN A 151 -21.31 -6.57 15.88
CA GLN A 151 -21.38 -7.96 16.33
C GLN A 151 -20.56 -8.19 17.60
N LEU A 152 -19.56 -7.35 17.87
CA LEU A 152 -18.74 -7.41 19.09
C LEU A 152 -19.38 -6.64 20.25
N HIS A 153 -20.03 -5.51 19.94
CA HIS A 153 -20.79 -4.72 20.90
C HIS A 153 -21.90 -3.92 20.20
N PRO A 154 -23.14 -3.84 20.71
CA PRO A 154 -24.24 -3.13 20.03
C PRO A 154 -23.94 -1.67 19.67
N GLU A 155 -23.17 -0.97 20.50
CA GLU A 155 -22.73 0.42 20.25
C GLU A 155 -21.44 0.54 19.41
N GLY A 156 -20.96 -0.57 18.85
CA GLY A 156 -19.69 -0.65 18.12
C GLY A 156 -18.51 -0.18 18.98
N ILE A 157 -17.63 0.65 18.40
CA ILE A 157 -16.42 1.14 19.08
C ILE A 157 -16.72 1.87 20.41
N ARG A 158 -17.87 2.55 20.52
CA ARG A 158 -18.23 3.38 21.68
C ARG A 158 -18.49 2.58 22.95
N GLY A 159 -18.92 1.34 22.79
CA GLY A 159 -19.15 0.45 23.93
C GLY A 159 -17.94 -0.42 24.30
N VAL A 160 -16.84 -0.31 23.55
CA VAL A 160 -15.62 -1.11 23.76
C VAL A 160 -14.45 -0.24 24.23
N PHE A 161 -14.39 1.03 23.81
CA PHE A 161 -13.26 1.92 24.07
C PHE A 161 -13.71 3.25 24.68
N LYS A 162 -12.85 3.84 25.51
CA LYS A 162 -13.02 5.19 26.04
C LYS A 162 -12.75 6.24 24.96
N PRO A 163 -13.25 7.48 25.10
CA PRO A 163 -13.07 8.53 24.09
C PRO A 163 -11.64 8.73 23.61
N LYS A 164 -10.66 8.75 24.53
CA LYS A 164 -9.24 8.88 24.18
C LYS A 164 -8.71 7.70 23.35
N GLU A 165 -9.09 6.47 23.70
CA GLU A 165 -8.71 5.28 22.95
C GLU A 165 -9.35 5.28 21.55
N ILE A 166 -10.57 5.78 21.43
CA ILE A 166 -11.25 5.96 20.14
C ILE A 166 -10.48 6.94 19.25
N GLU A 167 -9.97 8.04 19.81
CA GLU A 167 -9.13 8.99 19.08
C GLU A 167 -7.85 8.32 18.57
N GLU A 168 -7.12 7.61 19.43
CA GLU A 168 -5.89 6.89 19.06
C GLU A 168 -6.16 5.81 17.97
N ILE A 169 -7.30 5.12 18.02
CA ILE A 169 -7.70 4.15 16.99
C ILE A 169 -8.00 4.86 15.66
N ILE A 170 -8.66 6.01 15.69
CA ILE A 170 -8.95 6.78 14.47
C ILE A 170 -7.65 7.29 13.85
N GLU A 171 -6.73 7.83 14.65
CA GLU A 171 -5.42 8.28 14.20
C GLU A 171 -4.64 7.15 13.53
N LEU A 172 -4.55 5.97 14.16
CA LEU A 172 -3.95 4.77 13.56
C LEU A 172 -4.52 4.47 12.17
N THR A 173 -5.83 4.54 12.00
CA THR A 173 -6.47 4.25 10.71
C THR A 173 -6.25 5.33 9.66
N GLN A 174 -5.98 6.57 10.08
CA GLN A 174 -5.67 7.67 9.18
C GLN A 174 -4.22 7.59 8.67
N GLU A 175 -3.27 7.27 9.56
CA GLU A 175 -1.86 7.06 9.20
C GLU A 175 -1.68 5.92 8.19
N ILE A 176 -2.49 4.88 8.30
CA ILE A 176 -2.47 3.74 7.35
C ILE A 176 -3.10 4.12 5.99
N ALA A 177 -4.05 5.05 5.98
CA ALA A 177 -4.78 5.44 4.78
C ALA A 177 -4.08 6.54 3.95
N SER A 178 -3.12 7.25 4.54
CA SER A 178 -2.29 8.28 3.88
C SER A 178 -1.17 7.69 3.03
#